data_AF-A0A963QV27-F1
#
_entry.id   AF-A0A963QV27-F1
#
_cell.length_a   1.000
_cell.length_b   1.000
_cell.length_c   1.000
_cell.angle_alpha   90.00
_cell.angle_beta   90.00
_cell.angle_gamma   90.00
#
_symmetry.space_group_name_H-M   'P 1'
#
loop_
_entity.id
_entity.type
_entity.pdbx_description
1 polymer ?
#
loop_
_entity_poly.entity_id
_entity_poly.type
_entity_poly.pdbx_seq_one_letter_code
_entity_poly.pdbx_strand_id
1 'polypeptide(L)'
;MALILIPSGAHLFELPAKIGLDREAYFTVQGIYAGWSLFGAPIIAAIGVNFWLAFLERRNHPSAARWALVSAALTILSLIVFFGWIFPANEATDNWTTQPEGWELLRRDWEFGHAVNAALVACALLATALATVRRS
;
A
#
# COMPACT_ATOMS: atom_id res chain seq x y z
N MET A 1 -3.32 -5.42 -9.07
CA MET A 1 -4.04 -5.29 -7.79
C MET A 1 -3.68 -6.38 -6.80
N ALA A 2 -3.91 -7.67 -7.08
CA ALA A 2 -3.59 -8.74 -6.10
C ALA A 2 -2.13 -8.72 -5.60
N LEU A 3 -1.16 -8.55 -6.50
CA LEU A 3 0.27 -8.49 -6.15
C LEU A 3 0.66 -7.35 -5.20
N ILE A 4 -0.10 -6.24 -5.18
CA ILE A 4 0.15 -5.13 -4.26
C ILE A 4 -0.64 -5.28 -2.96
N LEU A 5 -1.77 -5.99 -2.98
CA LEU A 5 -2.57 -6.26 -1.79
C LEU A 5 -1.88 -7.23 -0.83
N ILE A 6 -1.13 -8.22 -1.35
CA ILE A 6 -0.43 -9.22 -0.52
C ILE A 6 0.47 -8.57 0.54
N PRO A 7 1.48 -7.74 0.18
CA PRO A 7 2.34 -7.12 1.18
C PRO A 7 1.60 -6.13 2.08
N SER A 8 0.65 -5.33 1.54
CA SER A 8 -0.13 -4.40 2.37
C SER A 8 -1.01 -5.14 3.39
N GLY A 9 -1.64 -6.23 2.98
CA GLY A 9 -2.44 -7.08 3.85
C GLY A 9 -1.60 -7.75 4.94
N ALA A 10 -0.39 -8.23 4.61
CA ALA A 10 0.54 -8.78 5.58
C ALA A 10 0.81 -7.79 6.73
N HIS A 11 1.20 -6.55 6.41
CA HIS A 11 1.41 -5.51 7.42
C HIS A 11 0.17 -5.27 8.29
N LEU A 12 -1.03 -5.18 7.69
CA LEU A 12 -2.27 -4.96 8.44
C LEU A 12 -2.55 -6.09 9.43
N PHE A 13 -2.34 -7.34 9.04
CA PHE A 13 -2.62 -8.50 9.91
C PHE A 13 -1.54 -8.71 10.98
N GLU A 14 -0.31 -8.26 10.74
CA GLU A 14 0.78 -8.31 11.72
C GLU A 14 0.68 -7.20 12.78
N LEU A 15 0.03 -6.08 12.46
CA LEU A 15 -0.10 -4.89 13.33
C LEU A 15 -0.47 -5.22 14.79
N PRO A 16 -1.53 -6.01 15.11
CA PRO A 16 -1.94 -6.22 16.50
C PRO A 16 -0.87 -6.93 17.34
N ALA A 17 -0.08 -7.80 16.72
CA ALA A 17 1.02 -8.51 17.37
C ALA A 17 2.28 -7.63 17.48
N LYS A 18 2.52 -6.76 16.49
CA LYS A 18 3.76 -5.95 16.40
C LYS A 18 3.72 -4.66 17.22
N ILE A 19 2.58 -3.99 17.32
CA ILE A 19 2.51 -2.63 17.87
C ILE A 19 2.89 -2.55 19.37
N GLY A 20 2.75 -3.67 20.09
CA GLY A 20 3.08 -3.79 21.51
C GLY A 20 4.47 -4.34 21.81
N LEU A 21 5.27 -4.69 20.80
CA LEU A 21 6.62 -5.21 20.99
C LEU A 21 7.52 -4.16 21.65
N ASP A 22 8.47 -4.63 22.46
CA ASP A 22 9.59 -3.80 22.89
C ASP A 22 10.49 -3.41 21.70
N ARG A 23 11.41 -2.49 21.93
CA ARG A 23 12.27 -1.94 20.87
C ARG A 23 13.10 -3.03 20.18
N GLU A 24 13.77 -3.89 20.93
CA GLU A 24 14.68 -4.89 20.36
C GLU A 24 13.92 -5.93 19.53
N ALA A 25 12.81 -6.43 20.07
CA ALA A 25 11.93 -7.36 19.37
C ALA A 25 11.32 -6.73 18.11
N TYR A 26 10.86 -5.48 18.19
CA TYR A 26 10.27 -4.79 17.05
C TYR A 26 11.27 -4.62 15.90
N PHE A 27 12.48 -4.15 16.18
CA PHE A 27 13.53 -3.97 15.18
C PHE A 27 14.01 -5.30 14.59
N THR A 28 14.08 -6.36 15.41
CA THR A 28 14.38 -7.72 14.92
C THR A 28 13.33 -8.19 13.91
N VAL A 29 12.04 -8.02 14.22
CA VAL A 29 10.94 -8.38 13.31
C VAL A 29 10.95 -7.51 12.05
N GLN A 30 11.25 -6.22 12.15
CA GLN A 30 11.33 -5.34 10.98
C GLN A 30 12.35 -5.81 9.93
N GLY A 31 13.41 -6.50 10.34
CA GLY A 31 14.40 -7.09 9.43
C GLY A 31 13.82 -8.04 8.37
N ILE A 32 12.64 -8.65 8.61
CA ILE A 32 12.00 -9.54 7.64
C ILE A 32 11.53 -8.83 6.36
N TYR A 33 11.42 -7.49 6.39
CA TYR A 33 10.99 -6.69 5.24
C TYR A 33 12.15 -6.24 4.35
N ALA A 34 13.38 -6.69 4.62
CA ALA A 34 14.52 -6.42 3.75
C ALA A 34 14.20 -6.83 2.29
N GLY A 35 14.38 -5.90 1.34
CA GLY A 35 14.11 -6.11 -0.08
C GLY A 35 12.65 -5.92 -0.52
N TRP A 36 11.72 -5.60 0.38
CA TRP A 36 10.31 -5.40 0.02
C TRP A 36 10.06 -4.13 -0.83
N SER A 37 11.05 -3.25 -0.97
CA SER A 37 10.99 -2.11 -1.89
C SER A 37 10.69 -2.52 -3.34
N LEU A 38 11.02 -3.77 -3.74
CA LEU A 38 10.69 -4.33 -5.05
C LEU A 38 9.18 -4.39 -5.32
N PHE A 39 8.33 -4.46 -4.30
CA PHE A 39 6.87 -4.38 -4.44
C PHE A 39 6.38 -3.00 -4.91
N GLY A 40 7.25 -1.99 -4.96
CA GLY A 40 6.95 -0.71 -5.60
C GLY A 40 6.66 -0.81 -7.09
N ALA A 41 7.35 -1.71 -7.83
CA ALA A 41 7.15 -1.84 -9.28
C ALA A 41 5.72 -2.30 -9.66
N PRO A 42 5.14 -3.33 -9.01
CA PRO A 42 3.74 -3.68 -9.20
C PRO A 42 2.73 -2.56 -8.91
N ILE A 43 3.05 -1.60 -8.02
CA ILE A 43 2.16 -0.46 -7.74
C ILE A 43 2.07 0.47 -8.95
N ILE A 44 3.22 0.81 -9.55
CA ILE A 44 3.27 1.65 -10.76
C ILE A 44 2.55 0.96 -11.92
N ALA A 45 2.77 -0.34 -12.10
CA ALA A 45 2.06 -1.13 -13.10
C ALA A 45 0.54 -1.14 -12.85
N ALA A 46 0.09 -1.27 -11.60
CA ALA A 46 -1.33 -1.26 -11.24
C ALA A 46 -2.02 0.07 -11.58
N ILE A 47 -1.34 1.20 -11.35
CA ILE A 47 -1.83 2.53 -11.75
C ILE A 47 -1.96 2.62 -13.27
N GLY A 48 -0.87 2.28 -14.00
CA GLY A 48 -0.85 2.34 -15.46
C GLY A 48 -1.91 1.45 -16.12
N VAL A 49 -2.07 0.21 -15.65
CA VAL A 49 -3.06 -0.74 -16.17
C VAL A 49 -4.48 -0.24 -15.92
N ASN A 50 -4.79 0.33 -14.75
CA ASN A 50 -6.13 0.86 -14.49
C ASN A 50 -6.42 2.13 -15.31
N PHE A 51 -5.45 3.01 -15.53
CA PHE A 51 -5.63 4.12 -16.47
C PHE A 51 -5.83 3.64 -17.90
N TRP A 52 -5.08 2.64 -18.33
CA TRP A 52 -5.25 2.04 -19.65
C TRP A 52 -6.64 1.41 -19.82
N LEU A 53 -7.09 0.64 -18.82
CA LEU A 53 -8.45 0.09 -18.78
C LEU A 53 -9.50 1.20 -18.85
N ALA A 54 -9.36 2.26 -18.05
CA ALA A 54 -10.26 3.39 -18.08
C ALA A 54 -10.33 4.04 -19.47
N PHE A 55 -9.18 4.21 -20.12
CA PHE A 55 -9.10 4.74 -21.47
C PHE A 55 -9.84 3.84 -22.46
N LEU A 56 -9.56 2.53 -22.48
CA LEU A 56 -10.21 1.59 -23.41
C LEU A 56 -11.74 1.58 -23.25
N GLU A 57 -12.23 1.57 -22.02
CA GLU A 57 -13.67 1.44 -21.73
C GLU A 57 -14.46 2.75 -21.82
N ARG A 58 -13.79 3.90 -21.96
CA ARG A 58 -14.41 5.24 -21.81
C ARG A 58 -15.62 5.52 -22.70
N ARG A 59 -15.70 4.87 -23.88
CA ARG A 59 -16.79 5.09 -24.86
C ARG A 59 -17.90 4.05 -24.76
N ASN A 60 -17.52 2.78 -24.61
CA ASN A 60 -18.46 1.66 -24.70
C ASN A 60 -19.03 1.28 -23.33
N HIS A 61 -18.22 1.39 -22.27
CA HIS A 61 -18.58 1.01 -20.91
C HIS A 61 -18.16 2.11 -19.92
N PRO A 62 -18.81 3.30 -19.95
CA PRO A 62 -18.40 4.45 -19.14
C PRO A 62 -18.44 4.16 -17.64
N SER A 63 -19.30 3.25 -17.18
CA SER A 63 -19.30 2.79 -15.79
C SER A 63 -18.02 2.03 -15.44
N ALA A 64 -17.60 1.07 -16.28
CA ALA A 64 -16.35 0.34 -16.09
C ALA A 64 -15.15 1.30 -16.07
N ALA A 65 -15.12 2.28 -16.98
CA ALA A 65 -14.07 3.29 -17.02
C ALA A 65 -13.96 4.10 -15.72
N ARG A 66 -15.10 4.51 -15.13
CA ARG A 66 -15.11 5.22 -13.84
C ARG A 66 -14.54 4.38 -12.71
N TRP A 67 -14.88 3.10 -12.62
CA TRP A 67 -14.35 2.22 -11.58
C TRP A 67 -12.85 1.94 -11.73
N ALA A 68 -12.37 1.84 -12.97
CA ALA A 68 -10.94 1.75 -13.24
C ALA A 68 -10.20 3.04 -12.80
N LEU A 69 -10.78 4.23 -13.04
CA LEU A 69 -10.23 5.50 -12.54
C LEU A 69 -10.24 5.57 -11.00
N VAL A 70 -11.32 5.12 -10.35
CA VAL A 70 -11.39 5.05 -8.88
C VAL A 70 -10.28 4.15 -8.34
N SER A 71 -10.05 2.98 -8.94
CA SER A 71 -8.93 2.11 -8.56
C SER A 71 -7.58 2.81 -8.71
N ALA A 72 -7.34 3.47 -9.84
CA ALA A 72 -6.09 4.21 -10.05
C ALA A 72 -5.91 5.31 -9.01
N ALA A 73 -6.95 6.10 -8.72
CA ALA A 73 -6.92 7.17 -7.73
C ALA A 73 -6.65 6.66 -6.31
N LEU A 74 -7.30 5.57 -5.88
CA LEU A 74 -7.05 4.96 -4.58
C LEU A 74 -5.62 4.41 -4.47
N THR A 75 -5.10 3.85 -5.56
CA THR A 75 -3.70 3.38 -5.61
C THR A 75 -2.72 4.55 -5.50
N ILE A 76 -2.99 5.67 -6.17
CA ILE A 76 -2.19 6.91 -6.03
C ILE A 76 -2.28 7.45 -4.60
N LEU A 77 -3.46 7.43 -3.98
CA LEU A 77 -3.63 7.86 -2.59
C LEU A 77 -2.79 7.01 -1.63
N SER A 78 -2.64 5.71 -1.90
CA SER A 78 -1.75 4.85 -1.10
C SER A 78 -0.27 5.25 -1.21
N LEU A 79 0.16 5.80 -2.35
CA LEU A 79 1.50 6.38 -2.49
C LEU A 79 1.64 7.67 -1.69
N ILE A 80 0.61 8.51 -1.65
CA ILE A 80 0.62 9.73 -0.83
C ILE A 80 0.78 9.38 0.66
N VAL A 81 0.03 8.38 1.14
CA VAL A 81 0.17 7.86 2.52
C VAL A 81 1.57 7.27 2.74
N PHE A 82 2.09 6.51 1.77
CA PHE A 82 3.45 5.98 1.85
C PHE A 82 4.50 7.08 2.03
N PHE A 83 4.52 8.08 1.14
CA PHE A 83 5.49 9.16 1.22
C PHE A 83 5.27 10.08 2.43
N GLY A 84 4.04 10.18 2.93
CA GLY A 84 3.72 10.99 4.10
C GLY A 84 4.11 10.35 5.43
N TRP A 85 3.84 9.06 5.62
CA TRP A 85 3.93 8.42 6.94
C TRP A 85 4.92 7.26 7.02
N ILE A 86 5.05 6.47 5.95
CA ILE A 86 5.90 5.26 5.94
C ILE A 86 7.34 5.62 5.57
N PHE A 87 7.53 6.35 4.47
CA PHE A 87 8.85 6.70 3.93
C PHE A 87 9.70 7.50 4.93
N PRO A 88 9.18 8.51 5.66
CA PRO A 88 9.99 9.24 6.65
C PRO A 88 10.51 8.34 7.77
N ALA A 89 9.74 7.34 8.19
CA ALA A 89 10.18 6.36 9.18
C ALA A 89 11.27 5.43 8.62
N ASN A 90 11.15 5.01 7.35
CA ASN A 90 12.21 4.23 6.70
C ASN A 90 13.52 5.04 6.62
N GLU A 91 13.46 6.31 6.22
CA GLU A 91 14.66 7.18 6.13
C GLU A 91 15.29 7.41 7.50
N ALA A 92 14.49 7.75 8.51
CA ALA A 92 15.00 8.04 9.85
C ALA A 92 15.61 6.83 10.58
N THR A 93 15.23 5.62 10.19
CA THR A 93 15.71 4.37 10.79
C THR A 93 16.68 3.61 9.91
N ASP A 94 17.07 4.15 8.75
CA ASP A 94 17.80 3.45 7.70
C ASP A 94 17.19 2.06 7.41
N ASN A 95 15.91 2.06 7.05
CA ASN A 95 15.06 0.88 6.87
C ASN A 95 15.08 -0.06 8.10
N TRP A 96 14.87 0.51 9.28
CA TRP A 96 14.80 -0.20 10.56
C TRP A 96 16.10 -0.92 10.96
N THR A 97 17.26 -0.44 10.51
CA THR A 97 18.57 -0.94 10.94
C THR A 97 19.22 -0.07 12.02
N THR A 98 18.81 1.20 12.11
CA THR A 98 19.25 2.17 13.11
C THR A 98 18.13 2.47 14.10
N GLN A 99 18.44 2.53 15.40
CA GLN A 99 17.48 2.77 16.49
C GLN A 99 17.59 4.21 17.01
N PRO A 100 16.96 5.21 16.35
CA PRO A 100 16.98 6.60 16.82
C PRO A 100 16.17 6.79 18.11
N GLU A 101 16.40 7.91 18.79
CA GLU A 101 15.49 8.39 19.83
C GLU A 101 14.09 8.68 19.24
N GLY A 102 13.03 8.44 20.02
CA GLY A 102 11.64 8.70 19.57
C GLY A 102 11.11 7.74 18.51
N TRP A 103 11.73 6.57 18.33
CA TRP A 103 11.32 5.51 17.40
C TRP A 103 9.85 5.08 17.56
N GLU A 104 9.24 5.29 18.72
CA GLU A 104 7.84 4.93 18.98
C GLU A 104 6.87 5.72 18.09
N LEU A 105 7.16 6.99 17.81
CA LEU A 105 6.37 7.79 16.87
C LEU A 105 6.56 7.30 15.44
N LEU A 106 7.79 6.98 15.06
CA LEU A 106 8.11 6.40 13.75
C LEU A 106 7.39 5.06 13.56
N ARG A 107 7.39 4.19 14.58
CA ARG A 107 6.66 2.92 14.58
C ARG A 107 5.17 3.17 14.37
N ARG A 108 4.57 4.07 15.15
CA ARG A 108 3.15 4.36 15.05
C ARG A 108 2.81 4.79 13.62
N ASP A 109 3.50 5.77 13.08
CA ASP A 109 3.18 6.33 11.77
C ASP A 109 3.41 5.32 10.65
N TRP A 110 4.47 4.50 10.74
CA TRP A 110 4.76 3.44 9.79
C TRP A 110 3.69 2.34 9.82
N GLU A 111 3.39 1.79 11.00
CA GLU A 111 2.45 0.68 11.18
C GLU A 111 1.01 1.09 10.80
N PHE A 112 0.54 2.25 11.26
CA PHE A 112 -0.78 2.76 10.89
C PHE A 112 -0.83 3.24 9.44
N GLY A 113 0.25 3.77 8.88
CA GLY A 113 0.36 4.10 7.46
C GLY A 113 0.17 2.85 6.59
N HIS A 114 0.80 1.73 6.96
CA HIS A 114 0.61 0.47 6.26
C HIS A 114 -0.82 -0.08 6.40
N ALA A 115 -1.44 0.04 7.57
CA ALA A 115 -2.84 -0.34 7.77
C ALA A 115 -3.79 0.47 6.88
N VAL A 116 -3.59 1.80 6.78
CA VAL A 116 -4.36 2.67 5.87
C VAL A 116 -4.12 2.26 4.41
N ASN A 117 -2.87 1.99 4.03
CA ASN A 117 -2.55 1.51 2.68
C ASN A 117 -3.24 0.19 2.35
N ALA A 118 -3.30 -0.76 3.28
CA ALA A 118 -4.00 -2.02 3.08
C ALA A 118 -5.49 -1.82 2.76
N ALA A 119 -6.16 -0.93 3.51
CA ALA A 119 -7.56 -0.58 3.25
C ALA A 119 -7.75 0.08 1.88
N LEU A 120 -6.90 1.04 1.53
CA LEU A 120 -6.94 1.73 0.23
C LEU A 120 -6.74 0.75 -0.94
N VAL A 121 -5.74 -0.12 -0.85
CA VAL A 121 -5.42 -1.12 -1.88
C VAL A 121 -6.51 -2.18 -2.00
N ALA A 122 -7.13 -2.60 -0.88
CA ALA A 122 -8.28 -3.49 -0.91
C ALA A 122 -9.48 -2.86 -1.63
N CYS A 123 -9.82 -1.62 -1.30
CA CYS A 123 -10.86 -0.85 -2.01
C CYS A 123 -10.53 -0.68 -3.49
N ALA A 124 -9.27 -0.45 -3.83
CA ALA A 124 -8.83 -0.33 -5.21
C ALA A 124 -8.99 -1.67 -5.97
N LEU A 125 -8.65 -2.81 -5.36
CA LEU A 125 -8.90 -4.13 -5.94
C LEU A 125 -10.39 -4.35 -6.22
N LEU A 126 -11.26 -4.01 -5.27
CA LEU A 126 -12.72 -4.09 -5.45
C LEU A 126 -13.19 -3.20 -6.60
N ALA A 127 -12.65 -1.98 -6.71
CA ALA A 127 -12.94 -1.08 -7.82
C ALA A 127 -12.49 -1.66 -9.18
N THR A 128 -11.29 -2.26 -9.27
CA THR A 128 -10.86 -2.98 -10.49
C THR A 128 -11.81 -4.15 -10.79
N ALA A 129 -12.22 -4.94 -9.80
CA ALA A 129 -13.16 -6.04 -10.01
C ALA A 129 -14.52 -5.54 -10.55
N LEU A 130 -15.06 -4.46 -9.99
CA LEU A 130 -16.26 -3.80 -10.49
C LEU A 130 -16.09 -3.27 -11.91
N ALA A 131 -14.91 -2.74 -12.27
CA ALA A 131 -14.60 -2.31 -13.63
C ALA A 131 -14.66 -3.50 -14.60
N THR A 132 -14.13 -4.66 -14.21
CA THR A 132 -14.15 -5.86 -15.05
C THR A 132 -15.53 -6.47 -15.23
N VAL A 133 -16.35 -6.54 -14.18
CA VAL A 133 -17.71 -7.11 -14.23
C VAL A 133 -18.68 -6.17 -14.96
N ARG A 134 -18.46 -4.85 -14.94
CA ARG A 134 -19.31 -3.88 -15.66
C ARG A 134 -18.92 -3.67 -17.13
N ARG A 135 -17.94 -4.44 -17.61
CA ARG A 135 -17.54 -4.48 -19.02
C ARG A 135 -18.35 -5.52 -19.81
N SER A 136 -18.88 -6.55 -19.14
CA SER A 136 -19.74 -7.57 -19.75
C SER A 136 -21.16 -7.08 -19.97
#